data_AF-B8BIU3-F1
#
_entry.id   AF-B8BIU3-F1
#
_cell.length_a   1.000
_cell.length_b   1.000
_cell.length_c   1.000
_cell.angle_alpha   90.00
_cell.angle_beta   90.00
_cell.angle_gamma   90.00
#
_symmetry.space_group_name_H-M   'P 1'
#
loop_
_entity.id
_entity.type
_entity.pdbx_description
1 polymer ?
#
loop_
_entity_poly.entity_id
_entity_poly.type
_entity_poly.pdbx_seq_one_letter_code
_entity_poly.pdbx_strand_id
1 'polypeptide(L)'
;MAADHLVVAMLLLLALSPPAVADDTAVLGQKGGVVEGQAAGPGRYAVILDAGSTGTRVHVFRFDNKLDLLKVGDDIELFAKVDPGLSSYAGRPKDAANSILPLLDKANTVVPTRLMNKTPLKLGATAGLRLIGDEKANQILEAVGFIDSDAPSAKSTPATFKAVAEKACKLSVKEAKVEYPNVCDHANLCMDLIYEYSLLVDSFGLHPSKEITLVDKVKHGEYYVDAAWPLGTAIEAVSPKKRLREIYK
;
A
#
# COMPACT_ATOMS: atom_id res chain seq x y z
N MET A 1 -61.30 -42.86 17.54
CA MET A 1 -60.98 -42.58 18.96
C MET A 1 -60.21 -41.27 18.99
N ALA A 2 -60.80 -40.27 19.67
CA ALA A 2 -60.32 -38.91 19.93
C ALA A 2 -60.05 -38.05 18.67
N ALA A 3 -60.35 -36.77 18.55
CA ALA A 3 -60.92 -35.66 19.35
C ALA A 3 -60.30 -34.42 18.66
N ASP A 4 -60.81 -33.19 18.60
CA ASP A 4 -61.99 -32.53 19.10
C ASP A 4 -62.01 -31.14 18.39
N HIS A 5 -63.20 -30.73 17.97
CA HIS A 5 -63.82 -29.41 18.13
C HIS A 5 -63.09 -28.13 17.65
N LEU A 6 -63.56 -27.50 16.57
CA LEU A 6 -64.69 -26.52 16.47
C LEU A 6 -64.17 -25.07 16.72
N VAL A 7 -64.15 -24.17 15.72
CA VAL A 7 -65.31 -23.42 15.15
C VAL A 7 -65.84 -22.44 16.22
N VAL A 8 -66.16 -21.18 15.98
CA VAL A 8 -66.34 -20.26 14.85
C VAL A 8 -66.71 -18.92 15.52
N ALA A 9 -66.65 -17.82 14.77
CA ALA A 9 -67.36 -16.56 15.04
C ALA A 9 -66.80 -15.74 16.23
N MET A 10 -66.82 -14.40 16.24
CA MET A 10 -67.60 -13.40 15.52
C MET A 10 -66.83 -12.08 15.74
N LEU A 11 -66.55 -11.28 14.70
CA LEU A 11 -67.23 -9.99 14.49
C LEU A 11 -67.78 -9.36 15.78
N LEU A 12 -67.22 -8.21 16.21
CA LEU A 12 -67.92 -6.92 16.18
C LEU A 12 -67.08 -5.78 16.79
N LEU A 13 -66.87 -4.77 15.93
CA LEU A 13 -66.83 -3.32 16.18
C LEU A 13 -66.55 -2.80 17.60
N LEU A 14 -65.64 -1.83 17.70
CA LEU A 14 -65.98 -0.43 18.03
C LEU A 14 -64.74 0.47 17.94
N ALA A 15 -64.73 1.32 16.91
CA ALA A 15 -64.06 2.61 16.96
C ALA A 15 -65.10 3.65 17.44
N LEU A 16 -64.75 4.49 18.42
CA LEU A 16 -65.27 5.86 18.72
C LEU A 16 -64.64 6.36 20.05
N SER A 17 -63.91 7.48 19.99
CA SER A 17 -63.12 8.25 21.00
C SER A 17 -63.99 9.11 21.98
N PRO A 18 -63.52 10.07 22.86
CA PRO A 18 -62.20 10.63 23.29
C PRO A 18 -62.10 10.88 24.85
N PRO A 19 -61.46 11.96 25.40
CA PRO A 19 -60.04 12.33 25.54
C PRO A 19 -59.52 12.27 27.02
N ALA A 20 -58.19 12.34 27.24
CA ALA A 20 -57.65 12.76 28.54
C ALA A 20 -56.36 13.59 28.38
N VAL A 21 -56.44 14.82 28.87
CA VAL A 21 -55.38 15.80 29.20
C VAL A 21 -54.71 15.28 30.50
N ALA A 22 -53.42 15.39 30.85
CA ALA A 22 -52.44 16.48 30.92
C ALA A 22 -51.04 15.81 31.12
N ASP A 23 -49.98 16.24 30.44
CA ASP A 23 -48.92 17.17 30.94
C ASP A 23 -47.88 16.51 31.88
N ASP A 24 -46.66 16.26 31.40
CA ASP A 24 -45.46 17.06 31.74
C ASP A 24 -44.16 16.41 31.20
N THR A 25 -43.36 17.23 30.53
CA THR A 25 -41.91 17.17 30.18
C THR A 25 -41.12 15.84 30.16
N ALA A 26 -40.53 15.49 29.00
CA ALA A 26 -39.11 15.13 28.86
C ALA A 26 -38.66 15.08 27.39
N VAL A 27 -37.70 15.92 27.04
CA VAL A 27 -37.09 16.08 25.72
C VAL A 27 -35.83 15.22 25.60
N LEU A 28 -35.74 14.48 24.49
CA LEU A 28 -34.58 14.01 23.69
C LEU A 28 -33.36 13.37 24.38
N GLY A 29 -33.02 12.16 23.90
CA GLY A 29 -31.73 11.52 24.14
C GLY A 29 -31.45 10.24 23.35
N GLN A 30 -31.80 10.16 22.06
CA GLN A 30 -31.29 9.09 21.19
C GLN A 30 -29.88 9.47 20.69
N LYS A 31 -28.84 8.78 21.18
CA LYS A 31 -27.49 8.84 20.62
C LYS A 31 -27.19 7.51 19.89
N GLY A 32 -27.76 7.37 18.71
CA GLY A 32 -27.25 6.47 17.68
C GLY A 32 -26.15 7.18 16.92
N GLY A 33 -24.91 7.10 17.42
CA GLY A 33 -23.75 7.63 16.72
C GLY A 33 -23.35 6.70 15.58
N VAL A 34 -23.92 6.90 14.40
CA VAL A 34 -23.25 6.50 13.16
C VAL A 34 -22.06 7.45 13.02
N VAL A 35 -20.86 6.90 13.11
CA VAL A 35 -19.64 7.62 12.74
C VAL A 35 -19.70 7.80 11.22
N GLU A 36 -20.26 8.91 10.76
CA GLU A 36 -20.06 9.37 9.39
C GLU A 36 -18.57 9.66 9.22
N GLY A 37 -17.87 8.75 8.54
CA GLY A 37 -16.52 9.02 8.05
C GLY A 37 -16.56 10.31 7.25
N GLN A 38 -15.70 11.27 7.62
CA GLN A 38 -15.51 12.54 6.93
C GLN A 38 -15.60 12.32 5.42
N ALA A 39 -16.62 12.91 4.80
CA ALA A 39 -16.79 12.84 3.36
C ALA A 39 -15.59 13.53 2.72
N ALA A 40 -14.61 12.72 2.33
CA ALA A 40 -13.48 13.15 1.55
C ALA A 40 -14.01 13.96 0.37
N GLY A 41 -13.58 15.23 0.27
CA GLY A 41 -13.94 16.16 -0.81
C GLY A 41 -13.74 15.61 -2.24
N PRO A 42 -13.94 16.40 -3.30
CA PRO A 42 -13.74 15.92 -4.67
C PRO A 42 -12.32 15.37 -4.86
N GLY A 43 -12.20 14.20 -5.50
CA GLY A 43 -10.92 13.55 -5.77
C GLY A 43 -11.06 12.18 -6.42
N ARG A 44 -10.02 11.73 -7.12
CA ARG A 44 -9.92 10.41 -7.75
C ARG A 44 -9.01 9.53 -6.92
N TYR A 45 -9.48 8.36 -6.54
CA TYR A 45 -8.69 7.38 -5.82
C TYR A 45 -8.04 6.40 -6.81
N ALA A 46 -6.93 5.80 -6.40
CA ALA A 46 -6.36 4.62 -7.04
C ALA A 46 -5.85 3.65 -5.96
N VAL A 47 -6.17 2.37 -6.13
CA VAL A 47 -5.71 1.29 -5.25
C VAL A 47 -4.73 0.43 -6.02
N ILE A 48 -3.49 0.33 -5.54
CA ILE A 48 -2.42 -0.44 -6.18
C ILE A 48 -1.94 -1.52 -5.23
N LEU A 49 -2.00 -2.77 -5.67
CA LEU A 49 -1.43 -3.91 -4.97
C LEU A 49 -0.06 -4.24 -5.57
N ASP A 50 0.98 -4.16 -4.75
CA ASP A 50 2.34 -4.59 -5.08
C ASP A 50 2.59 -5.99 -4.49
N ALA A 51 2.47 -7.00 -5.35
CA ALA A 51 2.70 -8.40 -4.98
C ALA A 51 4.19 -8.76 -5.13
N GLY A 52 4.96 -8.41 -4.10
CA GLY A 52 6.35 -8.79 -3.93
C GLY A 52 6.56 -10.26 -3.58
N SER A 53 7.82 -10.70 -3.69
CA SER A 53 8.23 -12.06 -3.36
C SER A 53 8.14 -12.38 -1.86
N THR A 54 8.41 -11.39 -1.01
CA THR A 54 8.39 -11.53 0.46
C THR A 54 7.02 -11.20 1.05
N GLY A 55 6.29 -10.27 0.45
CA GLY A 55 4.97 -9.83 0.91
C GLY A 55 4.18 -9.10 -0.15
N THR A 56 2.88 -8.93 0.09
CA THR A 56 2.00 -8.10 -0.75
C THR A 56 1.68 -6.80 -0.03
N ARG A 57 1.76 -5.66 -0.72
CA ARG A 57 1.47 -4.33 -0.19
C ARG A 57 0.26 -3.74 -0.89
N VAL A 58 -0.50 -2.90 -0.20
CA VAL A 58 -1.53 -2.05 -0.80
C VAL A 58 -1.15 -0.60 -0.60
N HIS A 59 -1.28 0.17 -1.67
CA HIS A 59 -1.10 1.61 -1.72
C HIS A 59 -2.42 2.22 -2.17
N VAL A 60 -2.98 3.15 -1.40
CA VAL A 60 -4.15 3.94 -1.80
C VAL A 60 -3.78 5.39 -1.87
N PHE A 61 -3.84 5.93 -3.09
CA PHE A 61 -3.59 7.33 -3.36
C PHE A 61 -4.89 8.04 -3.71
N ARG A 62 -4.90 9.35 -3.48
CA ARG A 62 -6.00 10.23 -3.87
C ARG A 62 -5.44 11.46 -4.56
N PHE A 63 -6.06 11.84 -5.67
CA PHE A 63 -5.62 12.93 -6.51
C PHE A 63 -6.73 13.94 -6.75
N ASP A 64 -6.37 15.21 -6.90
CA ASP A 64 -7.26 16.23 -7.41
C ASP A 64 -7.41 16.12 -8.95
N ASN A 65 -7.98 17.15 -9.60
CA ASN A 65 -8.12 17.16 -11.06
C ASN A 65 -6.81 17.45 -11.82
N LYS A 66 -5.83 18.07 -11.15
CA LYS A 66 -4.50 18.39 -11.69
C LYS A 66 -3.47 17.26 -11.50
N LEU A 67 -3.86 16.19 -10.82
CA LEU A 67 -3.00 15.07 -10.40
C LEU A 67 -2.09 15.41 -9.21
N ASP A 68 -2.44 16.42 -8.42
CA ASP A 68 -1.80 16.70 -7.14
C ASP A 68 -2.31 15.71 -6.09
N LEU A 69 -1.40 15.22 -5.23
CA LEU A 69 -1.72 14.28 -4.16
C LEU A 69 -2.56 14.97 -3.08
N LEU A 70 -3.63 14.30 -2.66
CA LEU A 70 -4.55 14.72 -1.61
C LEU A 70 -4.44 13.75 -0.43
N LYS A 71 -4.82 14.25 0.75
CA LYS A 71 -4.85 13.43 1.96
C LYS A 71 -5.83 12.25 1.86
N VAL A 72 -5.38 11.14 2.41
CA VAL A 72 -6.06 9.88 2.67
C VAL A 72 -5.90 9.60 4.18
N GLY A 73 -6.90 10.00 4.97
CA GLY A 73 -6.74 10.06 6.43
C GLY A 73 -5.78 11.18 6.83
N ASP A 74 -4.76 10.87 7.63
CA ASP A 74 -3.76 11.83 8.12
C ASP A 74 -2.54 12.00 7.18
N ASP A 75 -2.38 11.11 6.20
CA ASP A 75 -1.27 11.06 5.24
C ASP A 75 -1.76 11.27 3.80
N ILE A 76 -0.88 11.29 2.80
CA ILE A 76 -1.19 11.34 1.35
C ILE A 76 -1.33 9.95 0.72
N GLU A 77 -1.06 8.91 1.50
CA GLU A 77 -1.09 7.52 1.10
C GLU A 77 -1.61 6.66 2.26
N LEU A 78 -2.54 5.73 1.98
CA LEU A 78 -2.74 4.59 2.86
C LEU A 78 -1.84 3.44 2.39
N PHE A 79 -0.96 2.98 3.28
CA PHE A 79 -0.06 1.86 3.07
C PHE A 79 -0.35 0.72 4.05
N ALA A 80 -0.37 -0.52 3.56
CA ALA A 80 -0.36 -1.71 4.42
C ALA A 80 0.32 -2.89 3.71
N LYS A 81 0.89 -3.82 4.47
CA LYS A 81 1.59 -5.01 3.97
C LYS A 81 1.05 -6.29 4.67
N VAL A 82 1.04 -7.40 3.94
CA VAL A 82 0.88 -8.75 4.47
C VAL A 82 2.02 -9.65 3.99
N ASP A 83 2.38 -10.63 4.82
CA ASP A 83 3.35 -11.67 4.52
C ASP A 83 2.69 -13.06 4.70
N PRO A 84 3.12 -14.11 3.97
CA PRO A 84 4.11 -14.08 2.90
C PRO A 84 3.56 -13.54 1.57
N GLY A 85 4.44 -13.29 0.61
CA GLY A 85 4.08 -12.88 -0.76
C GLY A 85 3.27 -13.94 -1.52
N LEU A 86 2.58 -13.52 -2.60
CA LEU A 86 1.68 -14.38 -3.37
C LEU A 86 2.37 -15.65 -3.93
N SER A 87 3.67 -15.59 -4.23
CA SER A 87 4.45 -16.73 -4.73
C SER A 87 4.51 -17.90 -3.74
N SER A 88 4.40 -17.63 -2.43
CA SER A 88 4.41 -18.66 -1.38
C SER A 88 3.15 -19.54 -1.36
N TYR A 89 2.12 -19.13 -2.11
CA TYR A 89 0.87 -19.85 -2.28
C TYR A 89 0.79 -20.58 -3.63
N ALA A 90 1.92 -20.85 -4.29
CA ALA A 90 1.97 -21.64 -5.51
C ALA A 90 1.18 -22.96 -5.36
N GLY A 91 0.31 -23.26 -6.33
CA GLY A 91 -0.60 -24.41 -6.28
C GLY A 91 -1.83 -24.24 -5.38
N ARG A 92 -1.98 -23.12 -4.67
CA ARG A 92 -3.07 -22.82 -3.74
C ARG A 92 -3.71 -21.43 -4.01
N PRO A 93 -4.34 -21.23 -5.18
CA PRO A 93 -4.82 -19.91 -5.61
C PRO A 93 -5.90 -19.30 -4.72
N LYS A 94 -6.73 -20.13 -4.04
CA LYS A 94 -7.72 -19.63 -3.08
C LYS A 94 -7.07 -19.04 -1.83
N ASP A 95 -6.01 -19.69 -1.33
CA ASP A 95 -5.24 -19.20 -0.18
C ASP A 95 -4.53 -17.89 -0.54
N ALA A 96 -4.01 -17.79 -1.77
CA ALA A 96 -3.40 -16.56 -2.29
C ALA A 96 -4.40 -15.40 -2.39
N ALA A 97 -5.64 -15.67 -2.81
CA ALA A 97 -6.68 -14.64 -2.84
C ALA A 97 -7.13 -14.23 -1.43
N ASN A 98 -7.23 -15.19 -0.51
CA ASN A 98 -7.60 -14.93 0.87
C ASN A 98 -6.54 -14.11 1.62
N SER A 99 -5.26 -14.28 1.30
CA SER A 99 -4.17 -13.59 1.99
C SER A 99 -4.19 -12.07 1.79
N ILE A 100 -4.76 -11.58 0.69
CA ILE A 100 -4.84 -10.14 0.38
C ILE A 100 -6.13 -9.47 0.84
N LEU A 101 -7.12 -10.22 1.34
CA LEU A 101 -8.39 -9.65 1.84
C LEU A 101 -8.18 -8.56 2.90
N PRO A 102 -7.28 -8.72 3.91
CA PRO A 102 -7.04 -7.67 4.90
C PRO A 102 -6.53 -6.36 4.30
N LEU A 103 -5.83 -6.42 3.16
CA LEU A 103 -5.38 -5.23 2.43
C LEU A 103 -6.54 -4.52 1.73
N LEU A 104 -7.43 -5.29 1.10
CA LEU A 104 -8.63 -4.76 0.46
C LEU A 104 -9.56 -4.12 1.48
N ASP A 105 -9.73 -4.75 2.64
CA ASP A 105 -10.50 -4.19 3.74
C ASP A 105 -9.92 -2.85 4.22
N LYS A 106 -8.59 -2.75 4.32
CA LYS A 106 -7.90 -1.49 4.63
C LYS A 106 -8.23 -0.41 3.59
N ALA A 107 -8.13 -0.72 2.30
CA ALA A 107 -8.45 0.22 1.23
C ALA A 107 -9.92 0.68 1.27
N ASN A 108 -10.85 -0.22 1.62
CA ASN A 108 -12.27 0.09 1.74
C ASN A 108 -12.58 1.07 2.88
N THR A 109 -11.70 1.22 3.87
CA THR A 109 -11.91 2.20 4.95
C THR A 109 -11.72 3.66 4.50
N VAL A 110 -10.92 3.88 3.44
CA VAL A 110 -10.56 5.24 2.96
C VAL A 110 -11.17 5.59 1.61
N VAL A 111 -11.55 4.60 0.80
CA VAL A 111 -12.25 4.81 -0.47
C VAL A 111 -13.76 4.88 -0.22
N PRO A 112 -14.43 6.04 -0.46
CA PRO A 112 -15.87 6.15 -0.25
C PRO A 112 -16.64 5.15 -1.12
N THR A 113 -17.69 4.52 -0.57
CA THR A 113 -18.50 3.49 -1.27
C THR A 113 -18.98 3.94 -2.66
N ARG A 114 -19.41 5.21 -2.77
CA ARG A 114 -19.86 5.83 -4.03
C ARG A 114 -18.78 5.91 -5.13
N LEU A 115 -17.50 5.85 -4.74
CA LEU A 115 -16.35 5.96 -5.63
C LEU A 115 -15.71 4.59 -5.92
N MET A 116 -16.04 3.52 -5.19
CA MET A 116 -15.40 2.21 -5.35
C MET A 116 -15.48 1.70 -6.80
N ASN A 117 -16.66 1.74 -7.42
CA ASN A 117 -16.86 1.29 -8.81
C ASN A 117 -16.09 2.12 -9.85
N LYS A 118 -15.66 3.34 -9.51
CA LYS A 118 -14.90 4.23 -10.40
C LYS A 118 -13.41 4.24 -10.06
N THR A 119 -13.02 3.67 -8.93
CA THR A 119 -11.65 3.67 -8.43
C THR A 119 -10.88 2.57 -9.13
N PRO A 120 -9.81 2.89 -9.89
CA PRO A 120 -8.97 1.85 -10.47
C PRO A 120 -8.31 1.03 -9.36
N LEU A 121 -8.44 -0.29 -9.47
CA LEU A 121 -7.65 -1.25 -8.70
C LEU A 121 -6.71 -1.96 -9.66
N LYS A 122 -5.41 -1.88 -9.41
CA LYS A 122 -4.38 -2.58 -10.19
C LYS A 122 -3.56 -3.45 -9.26
N LEU A 123 -3.22 -4.66 -9.71
CA LEU A 123 -2.29 -5.54 -9.02
C LEU A 123 -1.10 -5.76 -9.97
N GLY A 124 0.09 -5.40 -9.51
CA GLY A 124 1.35 -5.72 -10.16
C GLY A 124 2.08 -6.74 -9.32
N ALA A 125 2.40 -7.89 -9.91
CA ALA A 125 3.32 -8.84 -9.29
C ALA A 125 4.73 -8.51 -9.76
N THR A 126 5.63 -8.25 -8.81
CA THR A 126 7.05 -8.06 -9.10
C THR A 126 7.73 -9.43 -9.10
N ALA A 127 9.06 -9.47 -9.18
CA ALA A 127 9.83 -10.67 -9.46
C ALA A 127 9.87 -11.72 -8.32
N GLY A 128 8.73 -12.09 -7.76
CA GLY A 128 8.47 -13.41 -7.16
C GLY A 128 8.50 -14.57 -8.17
N LEU A 129 8.78 -14.29 -9.45
CA LEU A 129 9.23 -15.24 -10.48
C LEU A 129 10.68 -15.01 -10.95
N ARG A 130 11.39 -14.01 -10.39
CA ARG A 130 12.80 -13.74 -10.72
C ARG A 130 13.52 -12.93 -9.63
N LEU A 131 13.63 -13.54 -8.45
CA LEU A 131 14.68 -13.36 -7.43
C LEU A 131 15.40 -12.00 -7.39
N ILE A 132 14.88 -11.07 -6.59
CA ILE A 132 15.51 -10.31 -5.49
C ILE A 132 14.51 -9.19 -5.09
N GLY A 133 14.27 -8.99 -3.79
CA GLY A 133 13.23 -8.08 -3.27
C GLY A 133 13.81 -6.79 -2.68
N ASP A 134 13.02 -5.71 -2.72
CA ASP A 134 13.39 -4.32 -2.33
C ASP A 134 13.97 -4.20 -0.91
N GLU A 135 13.52 -5.06 0.01
CA GLU A 135 13.97 -5.11 1.41
C GLU A 135 15.46 -5.46 1.52
N LYS A 136 15.98 -6.30 0.61
CA LYS A 136 17.40 -6.65 0.55
C LYS A 136 18.27 -5.49 0.05
N ALA A 137 17.77 -4.73 -0.93
CA ALA A 137 18.49 -3.58 -1.47
C ALA A 137 18.62 -2.46 -0.44
N ASN A 138 17.54 -2.13 0.28
CA ASN A 138 17.56 -1.08 1.30
C ASN A 138 18.45 -1.45 2.51
N GLN A 139 18.46 -2.71 2.93
CA GLN A 139 19.29 -3.17 4.05
C GLN A 139 20.78 -3.25 3.70
N ILE A 140 21.13 -3.51 2.43
CA ILE A 140 22.53 -3.41 1.95
C ILE A 140 22.99 -1.96 2.04
N LEU A 141 22.14 -1.00 1.67
CA LEU A 141 22.46 0.43 1.76
C LEU A 141 22.55 0.92 3.22
N GLU A 142 21.65 0.44 4.09
CA GLU A 142 21.65 0.74 5.52
C GLU A 142 22.91 0.19 6.23
N ALA A 143 23.20 -1.09 6.05
CA ALA A 143 24.25 -1.76 6.83
C ALA A 143 25.66 -1.31 6.49
N VAL A 144 25.86 -0.69 5.32
CA VAL A 144 27.17 -0.21 4.88
C VAL A 144 27.33 1.31 5.06
N GLY A 145 26.36 1.95 5.74
CA GLY A 145 26.39 3.36 6.10
C GLY A 145 26.05 4.31 4.95
N PHE A 146 25.32 3.85 3.93
CA PHE A 146 24.85 4.73 2.86
C PHE A 146 23.64 5.57 3.25
N ILE A 147 22.76 5.05 4.10
CA ILE A 147 21.52 5.71 4.52
C ILE A 147 21.37 5.51 6.05
N ASP A 148 21.08 6.57 6.80
CA ASP A 148 20.60 6.45 8.19
C ASP A 148 19.20 5.81 8.17
N SER A 149 18.88 4.92 9.13
CA SER A 149 17.64 4.10 9.12
C SER A 149 16.33 4.90 9.01
N ASP A 150 16.35 6.20 9.35
CA ASP A 150 15.19 7.08 9.32
C ASP A 150 15.23 8.10 8.15
N ALA A 151 16.29 8.08 7.33
CA ALA A 151 16.47 9.04 6.25
C ALA A 151 15.76 8.56 4.97
N PRO A 152 14.87 9.37 4.36
CA PRO A 152 14.11 9.01 3.15
C PRO A 152 14.99 8.86 1.90
N SER A 153 16.20 9.40 1.95
CA SER A 153 17.17 9.35 0.87
C SER A 153 18.56 9.63 1.41
N ALA A 154 19.60 9.19 0.71
CA ALA A 154 20.96 9.60 1.00
C ALA A 154 21.80 9.79 -0.26
N LYS A 155 22.90 10.52 -0.10
CA LYS A 155 23.88 10.74 -1.16
C LYS A 155 24.99 9.70 -1.06
N SER A 156 25.40 9.17 -2.20
CA SER A 156 26.49 8.21 -2.31
C SER A 156 27.26 8.43 -3.61
N THR A 157 28.30 7.62 -3.84
CA THR A 157 29.04 7.55 -5.09
C THR A 157 29.30 6.09 -5.46
N PRO A 158 29.41 5.74 -6.76
CA PRO A 158 29.79 4.39 -7.15
C PRO A 158 31.12 3.93 -6.53
N ALA A 159 32.09 4.82 -6.36
CA ALA A 159 33.35 4.50 -5.69
C ALA A 159 33.16 3.94 -4.27
N THR A 160 32.14 4.42 -3.54
CA THR A 160 31.86 3.92 -2.21
C THR A 160 31.33 2.48 -2.24
N PHE A 161 30.48 2.11 -3.22
CA PHE A 161 30.04 0.72 -3.39
C PHE A 161 31.23 -0.22 -3.58
N LYS A 162 32.19 0.19 -4.42
CA LYS A 162 33.43 -0.56 -4.63
C LYS A 162 34.26 -0.70 -3.34
N ALA A 163 34.45 0.37 -2.59
CA ALA A 163 35.24 0.35 -1.36
C ALA A 163 34.63 -0.60 -0.32
N VAL A 164 33.30 -0.58 -0.16
CA VAL A 164 32.59 -1.49 0.74
C VAL A 164 32.67 -2.93 0.21
N ALA A 165 32.50 -3.14 -1.10
CA ALA A 165 32.65 -4.45 -1.72
C ALA A 165 34.02 -5.07 -1.43
N GLU A 166 35.11 -4.31 -1.64
CA GLU A 166 36.48 -4.77 -1.39
C GLU A 166 36.72 -5.18 0.07
N LYS A 167 35.98 -4.60 1.02
CA LYS A 167 35.99 -5.01 2.42
C LYS A 167 35.13 -6.25 2.63
N ALA A 168 33.87 -6.25 2.18
CA ALA A 168 32.93 -7.34 2.37
C ALA A 168 33.42 -8.66 1.74
N CYS A 169 34.04 -8.60 0.56
CA CYS A 169 34.57 -9.76 -0.15
C CYS A 169 35.76 -10.45 0.54
N LYS A 170 36.35 -9.83 1.56
CA LYS A 170 37.43 -10.43 2.36
C LYS A 170 36.93 -11.12 3.62
N LEU A 171 35.65 -10.97 3.94
CA LEU A 171 35.04 -11.53 5.15
C LEU A 171 34.39 -12.88 4.85
N SER A 172 34.46 -13.80 5.81
CA SER A 172 33.56 -14.96 5.84
C SER A 172 32.14 -14.53 6.19
N VAL A 173 31.15 -15.38 5.90
CA VAL A 173 29.74 -15.12 6.26
C VAL A 173 29.56 -14.85 7.76
N LYS A 174 30.37 -15.48 8.63
CA LYS A 174 30.31 -15.25 10.09
C LYS A 174 30.84 -13.88 10.48
N GLU A 175 31.92 -13.44 9.85
CA GLU A 175 32.51 -12.11 10.10
C GLU A 175 31.62 -11.01 9.52
N ALA A 176 31.08 -11.23 8.31
CA ALA A 176 30.13 -10.31 7.69
C ALA A 176 28.86 -10.11 8.54
N LYS A 177 28.40 -11.13 9.26
CA LYS A 177 27.29 -11.00 10.23
C LYS A 177 27.60 -10.08 11.40
N VAL A 178 28.84 -10.06 11.86
CA VAL A 178 29.28 -9.19 12.96
C VAL A 178 29.49 -7.77 12.46
N GLU A 179 30.13 -7.62 11.30
CA GLU A 179 30.45 -6.32 10.71
C GLU A 179 29.22 -5.59 10.16
N TYR A 180 28.29 -6.33 9.56
CA TYR A 180 27.10 -5.80 8.89
C TYR A 180 25.83 -6.45 9.46
N PRO A 181 25.49 -6.22 10.74
CA PRO A 181 24.43 -6.95 11.44
C PRO A 181 23.03 -6.80 10.82
N ASN A 182 22.80 -5.70 10.10
CA ASN A 182 21.49 -5.37 9.52
C ASN A 182 21.28 -5.91 8.09
N VAL A 183 22.30 -6.53 7.47
CA VAL A 183 22.14 -7.20 6.16
C VAL A 183 21.37 -8.50 6.35
N CYS A 184 20.33 -8.79 5.56
CA CYS A 184 19.67 -10.10 5.63
C CYS A 184 20.38 -11.21 4.85
N ASP A 185 21.17 -10.86 3.82
CA ASP A 185 21.84 -11.82 2.93
C ASP A 185 23.38 -11.66 2.94
N HIS A 186 24.01 -11.99 4.07
CA HIS A 186 25.48 -11.91 4.21
C HIS A 186 26.24 -12.81 3.24
N ALA A 187 25.60 -13.86 2.71
CA ALA A 187 26.23 -14.78 1.78
C ALA A 187 26.47 -14.13 0.41
N ASN A 188 25.56 -13.25 -0.03
CA ASN A 188 25.62 -12.59 -1.33
C ASN A 188 26.10 -11.13 -1.26
N LEU A 189 26.28 -10.55 -0.07
CA LEU A 189 26.67 -9.14 0.12
C LEU A 189 27.84 -8.67 -0.76
N CYS A 190 28.91 -9.46 -0.85
CA CYS A 190 30.06 -9.15 -1.72
C CYS A 190 29.65 -9.10 -3.21
N MET A 191 28.90 -10.11 -3.66
CA MET A 191 28.45 -10.21 -5.05
C MET A 191 27.54 -9.01 -5.39
N ASP A 192 26.58 -8.70 -4.51
CA ASP A 192 25.61 -7.63 -4.72
C ASP A 192 26.30 -6.27 -4.81
N LEU A 193 27.25 -5.96 -3.90
CA LEU A 193 27.98 -4.68 -3.93
C LEU A 193 28.89 -4.52 -5.15
N ILE A 194 29.57 -5.59 -5.59
CA ILE A 194 30.36 -5.57 -6.83
C ILE A 194 29.44 -5.39 -8.04
N TYR A 195 28.31 -6.10 -8.06
CA TYR A 195 27.34 -6.01 -9.15
C TYR A 195 26.80 -4.58 -9.29
N GLU A 196 26.40 -3.94 -8.19
CA GLU A 196 25.93 -2.55 -8.21
C GLU A 196 27.01 -1.58 -8.70
N TYR A 197 28.26 -1.73 -8.26
CA TYR A 197 29.37 -0.91 -8.79
C TYR A 197 29.55 -1.09 -10.30
N SER A 198 29.65 -2.33 -10.78
CA SER A 198 29.87 -2.62 -12.20
C SER A 198 28.67 -2.23 -13.06
N LEU A 199 27.45 -2.34 -12.55
CA LEU A 199 26.26 -1.85 -13.22
C LEU A 199 26.35 -0.32 -13.42
N LEU A 200 26.65 0.42 -12.35
CA LEU A 200 26.73 1.89 -12.41
C LEU A 200 27.91 2.38 -13.27
N VAL A 201 29.10 1.82 -13.10
CA VAL A 201 30.31 2.31 -13.76
C VAL A 201 30.53 1.66 -15.12
N ASP A 202 30.59 0.33 -15.17
CA ASP A 202 30.98 -0.38 -16.39
C ASP A 202 29.83 -0.42 -17.41
N SER A 203 28.58 -0.50 -16.96
CA SER A 203 27.41 -0.59 -17.85
C SER A 203 26.77 0.77 -18.14
N PHE A 204 26.44 1.55 -17.11
CA PHE A 204 25.85 2.88 -17.29
C PHE A 204 26.87 3.99 -17.54
N GLY A 205 28.17 3.74 -17.35
CA GLY A 205 29.23 4.71 -17.64
C GLY A 205 29.33 5.86 -16.64
N LEU A 206 28.83 5.70 -15.41
CA LEU A 206 28.95 6.74 -14.38
C LEU A 206 30.41 6.89 -13.94
N HIS A 207 30.86 8.14 -13.79
CA HIS A 207 32.15 8.40 -13.17
C HIS A 207 32.16 7.91 -11.71
N PRO A 208 33.22 7.26 -11.21
CA PRO A 208 33.22 6.70 -9.85
C PRO A 208 32.93 7.71 -8.73
N SER A 209 33.29 8.98 -8.93
CA SER A 209 33.03 10.08 -7.99
C SER A 209 31.72 10.82 -8.25
N LYS A 210 30.90 10.39 -9.22
CA LYS A 210 29.61 11.02 -9.51
C LYS A 210 28.71 10.82 -8.31
N GLU A 211 28.26 11.92 -7.72
CA GLU A 211 27.24 11.88 -6.67
C GLU A 211 25.92 11.33 -7.27
N ILE A 212 25.37 10.33 -6.58
CA ILE A 212 24.07 9.73 -6.84
C ILE A 212 23.23 9.84 -5.57
N THR A 213 21.91 9.89 -5.74
CA THR A 213 20.97 9.86 -4.62
C THR A 213 20.32 8.49 -4.58
N LEU A 214 20.50 7.79 -3.47
CA LEU A 214 19.78 6.59 -3.12
C LEU A 214 18.47 7.03 -2.47
N VAL A 215 17.34 6.63 -3.02
CA VAL A 215 16.03 7.14 -2.61
C VAL A 215 15.15 5.96 -2.23
N ASP A 216 14.77 5.89 -0.96
CA ASP A 216 13.72 4.99 -0.48
C ASP A 216 12.35 5.67 -0.57
N LYS A 217 12.30 6.95 -0.18
CA LYS A 217 11.11 7.80 -0.25
C LYS A 217 11.40 9.16 -0.88
N VAL A 218 10.48 9.64 -1.69
CA VAL A 218 10.53 10.97 -2.31
C VAL A 218 9.70 11.95 -1.48
N LYS A 219 10.25 13.14 -1.21
CA LYS A 219 9.52 14.23 -0.56
C LYS A 219 8.49 14.85 -1.53
N HIS A 220 7.24 14.93 -1.12
CA HIS A 220 6.16 15.63 -1.82
C HIS A 220 5.41 16.55 -0.85
N GLY A 221 5.65 17.86 -0.96
CA GLY A 221 5.19 18.82 0.05
C GLY A 221 5.83 18.50 1.41
N GLU A 222 5.01 18.28 2.44
CA GLU A 222 5.46 17.89 3.79
C GLU A 222 5.50 16.37 4.02
N TYR A 223 5.22 15.57 2.98
CA TYR A 223 5.07 14.12 3.08
C TYR A 223 6.19 13.37 2.36
N TYR A 224 6.34 12.09 2.69
CA TYR A 224 7.27 11.16 2.03
C TYR A 224 6.50 9.98 1.44
N VAL A 225 6.70 9.73 0.14
CA VAL A 225 6.07 8.61 -0.58
C VAL A 225 7.14 7.65 -1.04
N ASP A 226 6.89 6.34 -0.97
CA ASP A 226 7.83 5.32 -1.45
C ASP A 226 8.24 5.60 -2.90
N ALA A 227 9.55 5.50 -3.17
CA ALA A 227 10.15 5.66 -4.49
C ALA A 227 9.93 4.40 -5.35
N ALA A 228 8.68 3.96 -5.45
CA ALA A 228 8.29 2.70 -6.07
C ALA A 228 7.29 2.92 -7.21
N TRP A 229 7.15 1.89 -8.04
CA TRP A 229 6.25 1.87 -9.20
C TRP A 229 4.74 2.08 -8.88
N PRO A 230 4.21 1.82 -7.67
CA PRO A 230 2.79 2.01 -7.39
C PRO A 230 2.29 3.44 -7.61
N LEU A 231 3.04 4.47 -7.19
CA LEU A 231 2.64 5.86 -7.40
C LEU A 231 2.52 6.21 -8.89
N GLY A 232 3.51 5.82 -9.70
CA GLY A 232 3.46 6.02 -11.15
C GLY A 232 2.27 5.32 -11.81
N THR A 233 1.97 4.10 -11.35
CA THR A 233 0.83 3.31 -11.85
C THR A 233 -0.51 3.91 -11.44
N ALA A 234 -0.59 4.51 -10.25
CA ALA A 234 -1.74 5.25 -9.77
C ALA A 234 -1.99 6.49 -10.64
N ILE A 235 -0.95 7.30 -10.89
CA ILE A 235 -1.01 8.47 -11.77
C ILE A 235 -1.49 8.07 -13.16
N GLU A 236 -0.91 7.03 -13.76
CA GLU A 236 -1.33 6.53 -15.08
C GLU A 236 -2.80 6.07 -15.06
N ALA A 237 -3.24 5.38 -14.00
CA ALA A 237 -4.59 4.86 -13.89
C ALA A 237 -5.65 5.95 -13.78
N VAL A 238 -5.35 7.04 -13.07
CA VAL A 238 -6.30 8.16 -12.92
C VAL A 238 -6.18 9.18 -14.04
N SER A 239 -5.04 9.26 -14.73
CA SER A 239 -4.79 10.27 -15.77
C SER A 239 -5.83 10.25 -16.90
N PRO A 240 -6.25 11.42 -17.41
CA PRO A 240 -7.13 11.47 -18.57
C PRO A 240 -6.50 10.77 -19.77
N LYS A 241 -7.14 9.71 -20.28
CA LYS A 241 -6.71 9.09 -21.53
C LYS A 241 -7.07 10.01 -22.68
N LYS A 242 -6.12 10.80 -23.18
CA LYS A 242 -6.30 11.47 -24.48
C LYS A 242 -6.56 10.37 -25.51
N ARG A 243 -7.73 10.40 -26.15
CA ARG A 243 -8.05 9.46 -27.21
C ARG A 243 -7.14 9.84 -28.39
N LEU A 244 -6.27 8.93 -28.84
CA LEU A 244 -5.36 9.15 -29.97
C LEU A 244 -6.05 9.65 -31.26
N ARG A 245 -7.38 9.59 -31.33
CA ARG A 245 -8.22 10.12 -32.42
C ARG A 245 -8.34 11.66 -32.47
N GLU A 246 -7.85 12.39 -31.47
CA GLU A 246 -7.89 13.86 -31.45
C GLU A 246 -6.57 14.52 -31.91
N ILE A 247 -5.53 13.73 -32.20
CA ILE A 247 -4.22 14.25 -32.67
C ILE A 247 -4.15 14.32 -34.20
N TYR A 248 -5.06 13.62 -34.92
CA TYR A 248 -5.14 13.59 -36.38
C TYR A 248 -6.46 14.18 -36.91
N LYS A 249 -6.84 15.37 -36.44
CA LYS A 249 -7.90 16.18 -37.06
C LYS A 249 -7.38 17.58 -37.36
#